data_AF-A0A2N0U1X2-F1
#
_entry.id   AF-A0A2N0U1X2-F1
#
_cell.length_a   1.000
_cell.length_b   1.000
_cell.length_c   1.000
_cell.angle_alpha   90.00
_cell.angle_beta   90.00
_cell.angle_gamma   90.00
#
_symmetry.space_group_name_H-M   'P 1'
#
loop_
_entity.id
_entity.type
_entity.pdbx_description
1 polymer ?
#
loop_
_entity_poly.entity_id
_entity_poly.type
_entity_poly.pdbx_seq_one_letter_code
_entity_poly.pdbx_strand_id
1 'polypeptide(L)'
;MLKIAYHPIYKHPLPEGHRFPMEKYELLPRQLLHEGTCSEDNFFEPDFPDEKHILNVHDAGYFERLRDLKLSKKEIRRSGFPLSEALVKREMIIADGTMKAVHYSLENGISFNIAGGTHHAYTNRAEAFCLLNDQAIAARYLQQKKLAEKILIVDLDVHQGNGTAEIFQNDSSVFTFSMHGKGNYPFKKEQSDLDIEVPDGSGDDQYLKLLKETLPDLIEKQKPDFIFYLSGVDILETDKLGRLSCTVNGCKERDRFVLQTCHDLNIPVQCSMGGGYSKEIRVIIEAHANTYRLAREIYF
;
A
#
# COMPACT_ATOMS: atom_id res chain seq x y z
N MET A 1 -18.97 10.05 -1.26
CA MET A 1 -18.05 10.52 -2.32
C MET A 1 -16.66 9.97 -2.02
N LEU A 2 -15.92 9.51 -3.02
CA LEU A 2 -14.57 8.95 -2.82
C LEU A 2 -13.63 10.00 -2.18
N LYS A 3 -12.86 9.60 -1.16
CA LYS A 3 -11.87 10.46 -0.51
C LYS A 3 -10.45 9.91 -0.65
N ILE A 4 -9.53 10.79 -1.03
CA ILE A 4 -8.17 10.45 -1.45
C ILE A 4 -7.18 11.36 -0.73
N ALA A 5 -6.27 10.77 0.06
CA ALA A 5 -5.17 11.50 0.65
C ALA A 5 -4.14 11.84 -0.43
N TYR A 6 -3.83 13.13 -0.57
CA TYR A 6 -2.80 13.62 -1.46
C TYR A 6 -2.11 14.83 -0.85
N HIS A 7 -0.78 14.88 -0.94
CA HIS A 7 0.00 16.05 -0.56
C HIS A 7 1.13 16.26 -1.58
N PRO A 8 1.45 17.50 -1.99
CA PRO A 8 2.52 17.77 -2.97
C PRO A 8 3.89 17.18 -2.60
N ILE A 9 4.18 17.03 -1.30
CA ILE A 9 5.42 16.42 -0.79
C ILE A 9 5.61 14.95 -1.20
N TYR A 10 4.53 14.27 -1.61
CA TYR A 10 4.58 12.88 -2.06
C TYR A 10 5.52 12.70 -3.24
N LYS A 11 5.66 13.73 -4.10
CA LYS A 11 6.68 13.78 -5.14
C LYS A 11 8.02 14.25 -4.55
N HIS A 12 8.84 13.29 -4.10
CA HIS A 12 10.16 13.56 -3.57
C HIS A 12 11.23 13.67 -4.68
N PRO A 13 12.08 14.71 -4.72
CA PRO A 13 13.15 14.77 -5.71
C PRO A 13 14.12 13.60 -5.53
N LEU A 14 14.36 12.84 -6.60
CA LEU A 14 15.32 11.75 -6.63
C LEU A 14 16.42 12.03 -7.67
N PRO A 15 17.62 11.47 -7.50
CA PRO A 15 18.68 11.57 -8.51
C PRO A 15 18.20 11.08 -9.88
N GLU A 16 18.73 11.69 -10.94
CA GLU A 16 18.45 11.24 -12.31
C GLU A 16 18.80 9.75 -12.48
N GLY A 17 17.92 9.01 -13.17
CA GLY A 17 18.08 7.57 -13.38
C GLY A 17 17.72 6.70 -12.17
N HIS A 18 17.20 7.26 -11.07
CA HIS A 18 16.69 6.47 -9.96
C HIS A 18 15.55 5.54 -10.42
N ARG A 19 15.58 4.27 -9.99
CA ARG A 19 14.64 3.23 -10.46
C ARG A 19 13.19 3.41 -9.99
N PHE A 20 12.97 4.23 -8.96
CA PHE A 20 11.64 4.52 -8.41
C PHE A 20 10.93 5.62 -9.22
N PRO A 21 9.76 5.35 -9.83
CA PRO A 21 9.05 6.29 -10.69
C PRO A 21 8.26 7.32 -9.87
N MET A 22 8.98 8.22 -9.18
CA MET A 22 8.37 9.16 -8.23
C MET A 22 7.32 10.10 -8.86
N GLU A 23 7.48 10.40 -10.15
CA GLU A 23 6.51 11.20 -10.92
C GLU A 23 5.09 10.61 -10.90
N LYS A 24 4.92 9.31 -10.61
CA LYS A 24 3.60 8.68 -10.53
C LYS A 24 2.67 9.36 -9.52
N TYR A 25 3.23 9.86 -8.42
CA TYR A 25 2.45 10.49 -7.34
C TYR A 25 1.92 11.88 -7.70
N GLU A 26 2.49 12.55 -8.70
CA GLU A 26 1.96 13.82 -9.22
C GLU A 26 1.05 13.57 -10.43
N LEU A 27 1.41 12.60 -11.28
CA LEU A 27 0.70 12.34 -12.52
C LEU A 27 -0.64 11.65 -12.31
N LEU A 28 -0.77 10.77 -11.32
CA LEU A 28 -2.03 10.07 -11.08
C LEU A 28 -3.17 11.01 -10.65
N PRO A 29 -3.03 11.88 -9.63
CA PRO A 29 -4.07 12.86 -9.30
C PRO A 29 -4.48 13.71 -10.51
N ARG A 30 -3.50 14.15 -11.31
CA ARG A 30 -3.77 14.91 -12.54
C ARG A 30 -4.55 14.11 -13.57
N GLN A 31 -4.22 12.83 -13.75
CA GLN A 31 -4.96 11.94 -14.64
C GLN A 31 -6.41 11.80 -14.18
N LEU A 32 -6.62 11.53 -12.89
CA LEU A 32 -7.96 11.35 -12.31
C LEU A 32 -8.84 12.59 -12.45
N LEU A 33 -8.26 13.79 -12.29
CA LEU A 33 -8.94 15.06 -12.53
C LEU A 33 -9.24 15.28 -14.02
N HIS A 34 -8.24 15.05 -14.88
CA HIS A 34 -8.33 15.30 -16.31
C HIS A 34 -9.42 14.44 -16.99
N GLU A 35 -9.52 13.17 -16.62
CA GLU A 35 -10.51 12.25 -17.18
C GLU A 35 -11.88 12.32 -16.49
N GLY A 36 -12.01 13.17 -15.46
CA GLY A 36 -13.26 13.37 -14.73
C GLY A 36 -13.63 12.23 -13.77
N THR A 37 -12.71 11.29 -13.49
CA THR A 37 -12.90 10.25 -12.45
C THR A 37 -12.99 10.87 -11.07
N CYS A 38 -12.25 11.95 -10.81
CA CYS A 38 -12.31 12.75 -9.58
C CYS A 38 -12.47 14.24 -9.90
N SER A 39 -13.00 15.00 -8.95
CA SER A 39 -12.88 16.46 -8.83
C SER A 39 -11.92 16.80 -7.69
N GLU A 40 -11.60 18.10 -7.53
CA GLU A 40 -10.76 18.59 -6.42
C GLU A 40 -11.33 18.19 -5.05
N ASP A 41 -12.66 18.13 -4.90
CA ASP A 41 -13.33 17.78 -3.63
C ASP A 41 -13.10 16.32 -3.19
N ASN A 42 -12.64 15.45 -4.10
CA ASN A 42 -12.24 14.09 -3.75
C ASN A 42 -10.94 14.06 -2.95
N PHE A 43 -10.09 15.07 -3.07
CA PHE A 43 -8.78 15.10 -2.43
C PHE A 43 -8.83 15.79 -1.06
N PHE A 44 -8.02 15.30 -0.14
CA PHE A 44 -7.76 15.98 1.13
C PHE A 44 -6.27 15.93 1.44
N GLU A 45 -5.78 16.96 2.12
CA GLU A 45 -4.36 17.08 2.47
C GLU A 45 -4.10 16.49 3.87
N PRO A 46 -3.22 15.49 3.98
CA PRO A 46 -2.64 15.10 5.26
C PRO A 46 -1.64 16.13 5.78
N ASP A 47 -1.26 15.95 7.05
CA ASP A 47 -0.37 16.83 7.80
C ASP A 47 0.64 15.98 8.60
N PHE A 48 1.43 16.60 9.46
CA PHE A 48 2.33 15.90 10.36
C PHE A 48 1.55 15.16 11.46
N PRO A 49 1.70 13.82 11.57
CA PRO A 49 1.09 13.07 12.65
C PRO A 49 1.82 13.29 13.97
N ASP A 50 1.12 13.09 15.08
CA ASP A 50 1.74 12.92 16.38
C ASP A 50 2.66 11.69 16.36
N GLU A 51 3.93 11.87 16.75
CA GLU A 51 4.95 10.82 16.74
C GLU A 51 4.52 9.56 17.50
N LYS A 52 3.65 9.69 18.52
CA LYS A 52 3.14 8.53 19.26
C LYS A 52 2.52 7.48 18.34
N HIS A 53 1.89 7.90 17.24
CA HIS A 53 1.26 6.99 16.29
C HIS A 53 2.29 6.14 15.55
N ILE A 54 3.43 6.74 15.20
CA ILE A 54 4.56 6.05 14.59
C ILE A 54 5.21 5.10 15.62
N LEU A 55 5.39 5.57 16.86
CA LEU A 55 6.01 4.80 17.96
C LEU A 55 5.17 3.62 18.45
N ASN A 56 3.90 3.52 18.08
CA ASN A 56 3.08 2.33 18.33
C ASN A 56 3.42 1.15 17.41
N VAL A 57 4.22 1.39 16.37
CA VAL A 57 4.60 0.40 15.36
C VAL A 57 6.11 0.29 15.25
N HIS A 58 6.81 1.42 15.25
CA HIS A 58 8.25 1.46 15.02
C HIS A 58 9.00 1.61 16.34
N ASP A 59 10.14 0.95 16.43
CA ASP A 59 11.10 1.09 17.53
C ASP A 59 11.50 2.56 17.70
N ALA A 60 11.48 3.04 18.94
CA ALA A 60 11.82 4.42 19.25
C ALA A 60 13.24 4.78 18.80
N GLY A 61 14.20 3.87 19.02
CA GLY A 61 15.58 4.09 18.60
C GLY A 61 15.72 4.19 17.09
N TYR A 62 15.00 3.38 16.32
CA TYR A 62 14.96 3.48 14.86
C TYR A 62 14.33 4.81 14.41
N PHE A 63 13.15 5.16 14.95
CA PHE A 63 12.46 6.38 14.55
C PHE A 63 13.27 7.64 14.90
N GLU A 64 13.90 7.71 16.07
CA GLU A 64 14.81 8.80 16.43
C GLU A 64 15.97 8.93 15.46
N ARG A 65 16.61 7.81 15.07
CA ARG A 65 17.70 7.85 14.08
C ARG A 65 17.21 8.30 12.71
N LEU A 66 16.01 7.89 12.30
CA LEU A 66 15.40 8.33 11.05
C LEU A 66 15.12 9.84 11.08
N ARG A 67 14.39 10.31 12.10
CA ARG A 67 13.98 11.70 12.27
C ARG A 67 15.16 12.66 12.37
N ASP A 68 16.17 12.29 13.15
CA ASP A 68 17.35 13.11 13.39
C ASP A 68 18.42 12.99 12.29
N LEU A 69 18.12 12.26 11.19
CA LEU A 69 19.04 12.03 10.07
C LEU A 69 20.34 11.28 10.45
N LYS A 70 20.25 10.37 11.44
CA LYS A 70 21.37 9.59 12.02
C LYS A 70 21.40 8.13 11.56
N LEU A 71 20.66 7.76 10.51
CA LEU A 71 20.79 6.41 9.93
C LEU A 71 22.21 6.19 9.42
N SER A 72 22.74 4.99 9.63
CA SER A 72 24.02 4.57 9.07
C SER A 72 23.97 4.51 7.54
N LYS A 73 25.13 4.60 6.87
CA LYS A 73 25.23 4.41 5.41
C LYS A 73 24.60 3.09 4.92
N LYS A 74 24.64 2.04 5.75
CA LYS A 74 24.05 0.74 5.45
C LYS A 74 22.52 0.80 5.48
N GLU A 75 21.94 1.44 6.50
CA GLU A 75 20.48 1.66 6.60
C GLU A 75 19.99 2.54 5.44
N ILE A 76 20.69 3.63 5.12
CA ILE A 76 20.35 4.51 3.99
C ILE A 76 20.35 3.73 2.68
N ARG A 77 21.43 2.97 2.38
CA ARG A 77 21.51 2.14 1.17
C ARG A 77 20.39 1.09 1.10
N ARG A 78 20.01 0.53 2.24
CA ARG A 78 18.93 -0.46 2.35
C ARG A 78 17.54 0.13 2.09
N SER A 79 17.30 1.36 2.53
CA SER A 79 16.07 2.10 2.20
C SER A 79 15.95 2.35 0.69
N GLY A 80 17.07 2.47 -0.01
CA GLY A 80 17.08 2.81 -1.43
C GLY A 80 16.85 4.30 -1.72
N PHE A 81 16.71 5.16 -0.71
CA PHE A 81 16.58 6.60 -0.90
C PHE A 81 17.73 7.40 -0.25
N PRO A 82 18.12 8.55 -0.82
CA PRO A 82 18.96 9.51 -0.14
C PRO A 82 18.24 10.08 1.10
N LEU A 83 18.85 9.96 2.27
CA LEU A 83 18.26 10.47 3.50
C LEU A 83 18.29 12.01 3.50
N SER A 84 17.13 12.61 3.75
CA SER A 84 16.96 14.06 3.88
C SER A 84 15.78 14.37 4.80
N GLU A 85 15.75 15.58 5.35
CA GLU A 85 14.60 16.04 6.15
C GLU A 85 13.29 15.99 5.35
N ALA A 86 13.35 16.36 4.07
CA ALA A 86 12.18 16.31 3.18
C ALA A 86 11.66 14.89 2.98
N LEU A 87 12.56 13.88 2.93
CA LEU A 87 12.15 12.48 2.86
C LEU A 87 11.44 12.06 4.16
N VAL A 88 12.04 12.34 5.33
CA VAL A 88 11.42 12.01 6.63
C VAL A 88 10.03 12.65 6.73
N LYS A 89 9.92 13.93 6.39
CA LYS A 89 8.64 14.65 6.40
C LYS A 89 7.61 14.00 5.48
N ARG A 90 8.02 13.58 4.28
CA ARG A 90 7.16 12.85 3.35
C ARG A 90 6.61 11.57 3.98
N GLU A 91 7.47 10.74 4.58
CA GLU A 91 7.05 9.46 5.17
C GLU A 91 6.03 9.66 6.31
N MET A 92 6.23 10.69 7.13
CA MET A 92 5.29 11.03 8.20
C MET A 92 3.93 11.50 7.65
N ILE A 93 3.94 12.34 6.62
CA ILE A 93 2.70 12.83 5.99
C ILE A 93 1.96 11.69 5.26
N ILE A 94 2.68 10.73 4.67
CA ILE A 94 2.06 9.52 4.10
C ILE A 94 1.33 8.73 5.19
N ALA A 95 1.97 8.50 6.34
CA ALA A 95 1.35 7.80 7.45
C ALA A 95 0.08 8.51 7.96
N ASP A 96 0.11 9.85 8.07
CA ASP A 96 -1.08 10.64 8.41
C ASP A 96 -2.18 10.55 7.35
N GLY A 97 -1.81 10.55 6.06
CA GLY A 97 -2.74 10.33 4.95
C GLY A 97 -3.53 9.04 5.12
N THR A 98 -2.85 7.94 5.42
CA THR A 98 -3.49 6.64 5.66
C THR A 98 -4.35 6.67 6.92
N MET A 99 -3.87 7.27 8.03
CA MET A 99 -4.64 7.41 9.28
C MET A 99 -5.90 8.28 9.14
N LYS A 100 -5.87 9.35 8.34
CA LYS A 100 -7.06 10.17 8.08
C LYS A 100 -8.01 9.47 7.12
N ALA A 101 -7.48 8.76 6.13
CA ALA A 101 -8.25 8.01 5.14
C ALA A 101 -9.19 6.98 5.80
N VAL A 102 -8.75 6.29 6.86
CA VAL A 102 -9.59 5.27 7.51
C VAL A 102 -10.95 5.80 8.00
N HIS A 103 -11.05 7.06 8.44
CA HIS A 103 -12.34 7.64 8.83
C HIS A 103 -13.29 7.75 7.64
N TYR A 104 -12.76 8.12 6.47
CA TYR A 104 -13.53 8.15 5.25
C TYR A 104 -13.89 6.76 4.74
N SER A 105 -13.05 5.74 4.97
CA SER A 105 -13.42 4.34 4.71
C SER A 105 -14.59 3.90 5.60
N LEU A 106 -14.59 4.26 6.88
CA LEU A 106 -15.69 3.95 7.80
C LEU A 106 -16.99 4.68 7.40
N GLU A 107 -16.88 5.93 6.94
CA GLU A 107 -18.04 6.75 6.56
C GLU A 107 -18.60 6.39 5.17
N ASN A 108 -17.72 6.15 4.18
CA ASN A 108 -18.07 6.01 2.77
C ASN A 108 -17.87 4.60 2.22
N GLY A 109 -17.45 3.64 3.05
CA GLY A 109 -17.06 2.28 2.64
C GLY A 109 -15.63 2.17 2.10
N ILE A 110 -15.09 3.23 1.47
CA ILE A 110 -13.77 3.21 0.82
C ILE A 110 -13.03 4.55 0.89
N SER A 111 -11.71 4.50 0.98
CA SER A 111 -10.82 5.66 0.83
C SER A 111 -9.45 5.25 0.26
N PHE A 112 -8.64 6.24 -0.15
CA PHE A 112 -7.34 6.00 -0.77
C PHE A 112 -6.22 6.88 -0.18
N ASN A 113 -4.96 6.41 -0.31
CA ASN A 113 -3.77 7.24 -0.17
C ASN A 113 -2.84 7.08 -1.40
N ILE A 114 -2.57 8.18 -2.10
CA ILE A 114 -1.79 8.19 -3.35
C ILE A 114 -0.36 7.65 -3.16
N ALA A 115 0.27 7.88 -2.00
CA ALA A 115 1.66 7.47 -1.78
C ALA A 115 1.84 6.39 -0.71
N GLY A 116 0.74 5.83 -0.21
CA GLY A 116 0.76 4.76 0.79
C GLY A 116 1.14 3.39 0.23
N GLY A 117 1.15 2.39 1.12
CA GLY A 117 1.48 1.01 0.78
C GLY A 117 2.95 0.69 1.04
N THR A 118 3.51 1.21 2.12
CA THR A 118 4.93 1.10 2.46
C THR A 118 5.25 -0.19 3.25
N HIS A 119 4.84 -1.32 2.68
CA HIS A 119 4.81 -2.64 3.34
C HIS A 119 6.18 -3.26 3.70
N HIS A 120 7.29 -2.74 3.17
CA HIS A 120 8.63 -3.26 3.46
C HIS A 120 9.24 -2.69 4.73
N ALA A 121 8.68 -1.61 5.28
CA ALA A 121 9.20 -0.98 6.49
C ALA A 121 8.98 -1.90 7.70
N TYR A 122 10.07 -2.35 8.30
CA TYR A 122 10.07 -3.15 9.53
C TYR A 122 9.92 -2.25 10.74
N THR A 123 9.61 -2.86 11.89
CA THR A 123 9.61 -2.19 13.19
C THR A 123 10.89 -1.37 13.45
N ASN A 124 12.06 -1.86 13.01
CA ASN A 124 13.36 -1.32 13.42
C ASN A 124 14.27 -0.86 12.27
N ARG A 125 13.78 -0.86 11.02
CA ARG A 125 14.59 -0.45 9.86
C ARG A 125 13.74 -0.13 8.63
N ALA A 126 14.26 0.77 7.81
CA ALA A 126 13.82 0.95 6.44
C ALA A 126 14.29 -0.21 5.56
N GLU A 127 13.50 -0.54 4.54
CA GLU A 127 13.82 -1.55 3.53
C GLU A 127 13.08 -1.22 2.24
N ALA A 128 13.74 -1.39 1.09
CA ALA A 128 13.11 -1.39 -0.24
C ALA A 128 12.08 -0.26 -0.46
N PHE A 129 12.53 0.99 -0.33
CA PHE A 129 11.73 2.22 -0.52
C PHE A 129 10.68 2.51 0.53
N CYS A 130 10.63 1.73 1.61
CA CYS A 130 9.69 1.93 2.71
C CYS A 130 10.48 2.27 3.98
N LEU A 131 10.17 3.42 4.60
CA LEU A 131 10.83 3.88 5.82
C LEU A 131 9.91 3.79 7.05
N LEU A 132 8.63 4.10 6.88
CA LEU A 132 7.58 3.91 7.88
C LEU A 132 6.44 3.13 7.24
N ASN A 133 5.90 2.12 7.93
CA ASN A 133 4.79 1.29 7.43
C ASN A 133 3.44 1.99 7.70
N ASP A 134 2.86 2.60 6.66
CA ASP A 134 1.69 3.48 6.79
C ASP A 134 0.41 2.71 7.19
N GLN A 135 0.17 1.55 6.59
CA GLN A 135 -1.00 0.72 6.91
C GLN A 135 -0.89 0.08 8.29
N ALA A 136 0.31 -0.32 8.73
CA ALA A 136 0.51 -0.79 10.10
C ALA A 136 0.26 0.32 11.14
N ILE A 137 0.74 1.54 10.87
CA ILE A 137 0.48 2.71 11.73
C ILE A 137 -1.02 3.00 11.79
N ALA A 138 -1.70 2.99 10.64
CA ALA A 138 -3.14 3.21 10.57
C ALA A 138 -3.96 2.09 11.26
N ALA A 139 -3.49 0.84 11.19
CA ALA A 139 -4.12 -0.28 11.88
C ALA A 139 -4.07 -0.09 13.41
N ARG A 140 -2.90 0.28 13.96
CA ARG A 140 -2.78 0.63 15.38
C ARG A 140 -3.59 1.85 15.76
N TYR A 141 -3.63 2.85 14.90
CA TYR A 141 -4.48 4.03 15.09
C TYR A 141 -5.97 3.65 15.23
N LEU A 142 -6.49 2.82 14.33
CA LEU A 142 -7.88 2.33 14.37
C LEU A 142 -8.20 1.62 15.70
N GLN A 143 -7.34 0.67 16.09
CA GLN A 143 -7.51 -0.11 17.33
C GLN A 143 -7.45 0.78 18.58
N GLN A 144 -6.51 1.72 18.64
CA GLN A 144 -6.41 2.67 19.74
C GLN A 144 -7.64 3.58 19.85
N LYS A 145 -8.24 3.94 18.72
CA LYS A 145 -9.48 4.71 18.67
C LYS A 145 -10.74 3.85 18.85
N LYS A 146 -10.59 2.53 18.97
CA LYS A 146 -11.70 1.55 19.05
C LYS A 146 -12.66 1.66 17.86
N LEU A 147 -12.11 1.92 16.68
CA LEU A 147 -12.87 2.03 15.43
C LEU A 147 -12.87 0.71 14.64
N ALA A 148 -11.92 -0.18 14.93
CA ALA A 148 -11.83 -1.54 14.40
C ALA A 148 -11.09 -2.40 15.43
N GLU A 149 -11.49 -3.66 15.60
CA GLU A 149 -10.83 -4.62 16.48
C GLU A 149 -10.05 -5.68 15.68
N LYS A 150 -10.61 -6.14 14.56
CA LYS A 150 -10.05 -7.19 13.71
C LYS A 150 -9.74 -6.68 12.32
N ILE A 151 -8.45 -6.50 12.06
CA ILE A 151 -7.97 -5.93 10.80
C ILE A 151 -7.45 -7.05 9.90
N LEU A 152 -7.80 -6.99 8.62
CA LEU A 152 -7.16 -7.81 7.59
C LEU A 152 -6.36 -6.92 6.64
N ILE A 153 -5.08 -7.23 6.47
CA ILE A 153 -4.23 -6.61 5.45
C ILE A 153 -4.20 -7.55 4.25
N VAL A 154 -4.75 -7.08 3.13
CA VAL A 154 -4.71 -7.75 1.82
C VAL A 154 -3.61 -7.11 0.99
N ASP A 155 -2.45 -7.74 0.96
CA ASP A 155 -1.28 -7.28 0.21
C ASP A 155 -1.13 -8.05 -1.11
N LEU A 156 -1.44 -7.36 -2.21
CA LEU A 156 -1.36 -7.88 -3.58
C LEU A 156 -0.27 -7.19 -4.42
N ASP A 157 0.67 -6.52 -3.76
CA ASP A 157 1.95 -6.13 -4.39
C ASP A 157 2.74 -7.38 -4.82
N VAL A 158 3.52 -7.27 -5.88
CA VAL A 158 4.30 -8.42 -6.38
C VAL A 158 5.40 -8.83 -5.40
N HIS A 159 5.82 -7.94 -4.51
CA HIS A 159 6.80 -8.21 -3.47
C HIS A 159 6.09 -8.62 -2.18
N GLN A 160 6.69 -9.49 -1.38
CA GLN A 160 6.11 -9.82 -0.08
C GLN A 160 6.20 -8.59 0.85
N GLY A 161 5.10 -8.27 1.51
CA GLY A 161 5.01 -7.30 2.60
C GLY A 161 5.72 -7.74 3.88
N ASN A 162 7.01 -8.01 3.79
CA ASN A 162 7.85 -8.50 4.87
C ASN A 162 7.92 -7.59 6.10
N GLY A 163 7.84 -6.27 5.92
CA GLY A 163 7.77 -5.33 7.05
C GLY A 163 6.46 -5.50 7.81
N THR A 164 5.34 -5.55 7.09
CA THR A 164 4.02 -5.82 7.66
C THR A 164 3.95 -7.17 8.37
N ALA A 165 4.47 -8.23 7.75
CA ALA A 165 4.55 -9.56 8.35
C ALA A 165 5.35 -9.54 9.66
N GLU A 166 6.51 -8.90 9.69
CA GLU A 166 7.34 -8.82 10.91
C GLU A 166 6.68 -8.01 12.03
N ILE A 167 6.00 -6.91 11.71
CA ILE A 167 5.31 -6.06 12.68
C ILE A 167 4.19 -6.84 13.39
N PHE A 168 3.49 -7.74 12.69
CA PHE A 168 2.31 -8.43 13.22
C PHE A 168 2.48 -9.93 13.49
N GLN A 169 3.69 -10.49 13.33
CA GLN A 169 4.00 -11.93 13.45
C GLN A 169 3.50 -12.66 14.72
N ASN A 170 3.12 -11.93 15.78
CA ASN A 170 2.58 -12.49 17.03
C ASN A 170 1.31 -11.75 17.50
N ASP A 171 0.57 -11.14 16.57
CA ASP A 171 -0.63 -10.37 16.87
C ASP A 171 -1.83 -10.82 16.04
N SER A 172 -2.68 -11.64 16.66
CA SER A 172 -3.90 -12.15 16.03
C SER A 172 -4.99 -11.08 15.78
N SER A 173 -4.82 -9.84 16.25
CA SER A 173 -5.76 -8.74 15.99
C SER A 173 -5.58 -8.12 14.59
N VAL A 174 -4.44 -8.38 13.93
CA VAL A 174 -4.17 -7.94 12.56
C VAL A 174 -3.69 -9.14 11.75
N PHE A 175 -4.55 -9.66 10.87
CA PHE A 175 -4.20 -10.77 10.00
C PHE A 175 -3.51 -10.26 8.73
N THR A 176 -2.35 -10.83 8.41
CA THR A 176 -1.53 -10.48 7.26
C THR A 176 -1.65 -11.50 6.14
N PHE A 177 -2.27 -11.11 5.03
CA PHE A 177 -2.36 -11.91 3.81
C PHE A 177 -1.51 -11.28 2.71
N SER A 178 -0.53 -12.04 2.21
CA SER A 178 0.31 -11.62 1.08
C SER A 178 0.25 -12.63 -0.04
N MET A 179 -0.09 -12.18 -1.25
CA MET A 179 -0.01 -12.98 -2.48
C MET A 179 0.98 -12.33 -3.44
N HIS A 180 2.18 -12.88 -3.50
CA HIS A 180 3.35 -12.24 -4.09
C HIS A 180 4.10 -13.19 -5.04
N GLY A 181 4.97 -12.64 -5.88
CA GLY A 181 5.81 -13.42 -6.78
C GLY A 181 6.84 -14.26 -6.00
N LYS A 182 6.86 -15.57 -6.24
CA LYS A 182 7.77 -16.50 -5.58
C LYS A 182 9.23 -16.09 -5.73
N GLY A 183 9.64 -15.74 -6.96
CA GLY A 183 10.99 -15.30 -7.28
C GLY A 183 11.26 -13.82 -6.98
N ASN A 184 10.27 -13.05 -6.52
CA ASN A 184 10.41 -11.62 -6.24
C ASN A 184 11.10 -11.36 -4.90
N TYR A 185 11.63 -10.15 -4.77
CA TYR A 185 12.17 -9.65 -3.50
C TYR A 185 11.06 -9.62 -2.42
N PRO A 186 11.39 -9.85 -1.13
CA PRO A 186 12.68 -10.26 -0.61
C PRO A 186 13.01 -11.73 -0.91
N PHE A 187 14.26 -12.05 -1.21
CA PHE A 187 14.69 -13.42 -1.51
C PHE A 187 14.66 -14.34 -0.28
N LYS A 188 14.75 -13.74 0.91
CA LYS A 188 14.40 -14.39 2.16
C LYS A 188 13.07 -13.80 2.62
N LYS A 189 12.01 -14.57 2.46
CA LYS A 189 10.66 -14.20 2.89
C LYS A 189 10.58 -14.20 4.43
N GLU A 190 9.80 -13.27 4.97
CA GLU A 190 9.29 -13.39 6.34
C GLU A 190 8.07 -14.32 6.33
N GLN A 191 7.47 -14.56 7.49
CA GLN A 191 6.25 -15.36 7.58
C GLN A 191 5.06 -14.46 7.90
N SER A 192 4.15 -14.31 6.94
CA SER A 192 2.83 -13.71 7.16
C SER A 192 1.90 -14.76 7.79
N ASP A 193 0.68 -14.37 8.15
CA ASP A 193 -0.33 -15.33 8.59
C ASP A 193 -0.82 -16.22 7.43
N LEU A 194 -0.87 -15.66 6.22
CA LEU A 194 -1.08 -16.39 4.98
C LEU A 194 -0.22 -15.83 3.85
N ASP A 195 0.73 -16.64 3.37
CA ASP A 195 1.52 -16.34 2.17
C ASP A 195 1.10 -17.26 1.02
N ILE A 196 0.83 -16.67 -0.15
CA ILE A 196 0.61 -17.38 -1.41
C ILE A 196 1.73 -16.99 -2.38
N GLU A 197 2.68 -17.90 -2.59
CA GLU A 197 3.77 -17.73 -3.55
C GLU A 197 3.28 -18.01 -4.98
N VAL A 198 3.13 -16.97 -5.78
CA VAL A 198 2.73 -17.06 -7.18
C VAL A 198 3.94 -17.37 -8.06
N PRO A 199 3.92 -18.42 -8.90
CA PRO A 199 5.04 -18.74 -9.79
C PRO A 199 5.41 -17.61 -10.76
N ASP A 200 6.70 -17.52 -11.11
CA ASP A 200 7.18 -16.60 -12.13
C ASP A 200 6.44 -16.83 -13.47
N GLY A 201 6.09 -15.75 -14.15
CA GLY A 201 5.40 -15.77 -15.44
C GLY A 201 3.90 -16.10 -15.35
N SER A 202 3.33 -16.27 -14.16
CA SER A 202 1.88 -16.41 -14.00
C SER A 202 1.16 -15.17 -14.54
N GLY A 203 0.22 -15.40 -15.46
CA GLY A 203 -0.67 -14.39 -16.01
C GLY A 203 -2.03 -14.35 -15.32
N ASP A 204 -2.95 -13.60 -15.93
CA ASP A 204 -4.26 -13.24 -15.38
C ASP A 204 -5.04 -14.43 -14.81
N ASP A 205 -5.22 -15.49 -15.58
CA ASP A 205 -6.07 -16.65 -15.19
C ASP A 205 -5.58 -17.32 -13.92
N GLN A 206 -4.26 -17.57 -13.81
CA GLN A 206 -3.69 -18.24 -12.65
C GLN A 206 -3.73 -17.32 -11.42
N TYR A 207 -3.37 -16.05 -11.60
CA TYR A 207 -3.36 -15.07 -10.51
C TYR A 207 -4.78 -14.85 -9.95
N LEU A 208 -5.75 -14.61 -10.83
CA LEU A 208 -7.14 -14.37 -10.44
C LEU A 208 -7.79 -15.61 -9.83
N LYS A 209 -7.45 -16.82 -10.32
CA LYS A 209 -7.93 -18.06 -9.71
C LYS A 209 -7.49 -18.17 -8.25
N LEU A 210 -6.18 -18.01 -7.99
CA LEU A 210 -5.64 -18.08 -6.62
C LEU A 210 -6.32 -17.08 -5.70
N LEU A 211 -6.50 -15.84 -6.15
CA LEU A 211 -7.16 -14.80 -5.37
C LEU A 211 -8.62 -15.14 -5.06
N LYS A 212 -9.37 -15.57 -6.08
CA LYS A 212 -10.81 -15.89 -5.98
C LYS A 212 -11.09 -17.09 -5.10
N GLU A 213 -10.16 -18.05 -5.04
CA GLU A 213 -10.23 -19.20 -4.13
C GLU A 213 -9.81 -18.84 -2.70
N THR A 214 -8.99 -17.80 -2.51
CA THR A 214 -8.37 -17.50 -1.20
C THR A 214 -9.11 -16.44 -0.39
N LEU A 215 -9.42 -15.30 -1.01
CA LEU A 215 -9.89 -14.12 -0.27
C LEU A 215 -11.27 -14.31 0.39
N PRO A 216 -12.29 -14.90 -0.27
CA PRO A 216 -13.60 -15.12 0.37
C PRO A 216 -13.49 -16.02 1.61
N ASP A 217 -12.80 -17.16 1.47
CA ASP A 217 -12.54 -18.10 2.57
C ASP A 217 -11.81 -17.43 3.74
N LEU A 218 -10.86 -16.55 3.43
CA LEU A 218 -10.10 -15.84 4.44
C LEU A 218 -10.99 -14.85 5.21
N ILE A 219 -11.80 -14.06 4.51
CA ILE A 219 -12.72 -13.10 5.13
C ILE A 219 -13.74 -13.84 6.01
N GLU A 220 -14.27 -14.98 5.56
CA GLU A 220 -15.21 -15.78 6.35
C GLU A 220 -14.59 -16.31 7.65
N LYS A 221 -13.33 -16.75 7.60
CA LYS A 221 -12.60 -17.28 8.77
C LYS A 221 -12.19 -16.18 9.75
N GLN A 222 -11.60 -15.09 9.25
CA GLN A 222 -11.04 -14.04 10.10
C GLN A 222 -12.09 -13.07 10.60
N LYS A 223 -13.14 -12.83 9.81
CA LYS A 223 -14.23 -11.87 10.07
C LYS A 223 -13.66 -10.48 10.42
N PRO A 224 -12.87 -9.88 9.52
CA PRO A 224 -12.34 -8.54 9.76
C PRO A 224 -13.47 -7.52 9.77
N ASP A 225 -13.34 -6.51 10.63
CA ASP A 225 -14.20 -5.32 10.65
C ASP A 225 -13.58 -4.13 9.89
N PHE A 226 -12.33 -4.27 9.44
CA PHE A 226 -11.66 -3.32 8.55
C PHE A 226 -10.63 -4.02 7.65
N ILE A 227 -10.53 -3.60 6.39
CA ILE A 227 -9.53 -4.09 5.44
C ILE A 227 -8.58 -2.98 5.01
N PHE A 228 -7.28 -3.26 5.05
CA PHE A 228 -6.28 -2.50 4.30
C PHE A 228 -5.96 -3.25 3.01
N TYR A 229 -6.13 -2.59 1.87
CA TYR A 229 -5.84 -3.15 0.56
C TYR A 229 -4.61 -2.49 -0.06
N LEU A 230 -3.61 -3.29 -0.40
CA LEU A 230 -2.39 -2.85 -1.08
C LEU A 230 -2.47 -3.26 -2.55
N SER A 231 -2.83 -2.30 -3.40
CA SER A 231 -3.17 -2.51 -4.81
C SER A 231 -1.98 -2.24 -5.74
N GLY A 232 -0.81 -2.82 -5.42
CA GLY A 232 0.42 -2.71 -6.22
C GLY A 232 0.19 -3.08 -7.68
N VAL A 233 0.71 -2.31 -8.63
CA VAL A 233 0.56 -2.62 -10.08
C VAL A 233 1.81 -3.26 -10.68
N ASP A 234 2.76 -3.66 -9.85
CA ASP A 234 3.99 -4.34 -10.25
C ASP A 234 3.83 -5.84 -10.53
N ILE A 235 2.58 -6.33 -10.49
CA ILE A 235 2.22 -7.65 -11.03
C ILE A 235 2.17 -7.69 -12.56
N LEU A 236 2.24 -6.52 -13.21
CA LEU A 236 2.12 -6.39 -14.66
C LEU A 236 3.31 -7.01 -15.39
N GLU A 237 3.08 -7.60 -16.56
CA GLU A 237 4.13 -8.15 -17.44
C GLU A 237 5.19 -7.11 -17.86
N THR A 238 4.81 -5.83 -17.84
CA THR A 238 5.67 -4.72 -18.24
C THR A 238 6.52 -4.18 -17.10
N ASP A 239 6.28 -4.65 -15.87
CA ASP A 239 6.99 -4.23 -14.68
C ASP A 239 8.45 -4.71 -14.71
N LYS A 240 9.38 -3.84 -14.31
CA LYS A 240 10.82 -4.16 -14.32
C LYS A 240 11.30 -4.87 -13.06
N LEU A 241 10.55 -4.75 -11.98
CA LEU A 241 10.88 -5.33 -10.67
C LEU A 241 9.99 -6.54 -10.36
N GLY A 242 8.81 -6.63 -10.97
CA GLY A 242 7.93 -7.79 -11.00
C GLY A 242 8.45 -8.95 -11.86
N ARG A 243 7.98 -10.18 -11.56
CA ARG A 243 8.24 -11.39 -12.35
C ARG A 243 6.97 -12.12 -12.77
N LEU A 244 5.82 -11.48 -12.59
CA LEU A 244 4.52 -11.98 -13.05
C LEU A 244 4.23 -11.42 -14.45
N SER A 245 3.22 -11.98 -15.11
CA SER A 245 2.85 -11.65 -16.48
C SER A 245 1.38 -11.21 -16.57
N CYS A 246 0.88 -10.48 -15.58
CA CYS A 246 -0.50 -10.01 -15.62
C CYS A 246 -0.64 -8.85 -16.62
N THR A 247 -1.79 -8.77 -17.27
CA THR A 247 -2.15 -7.65 -18.15
C THR A 247 -2.76 -6.51 -17.34
N VAL A 248 -2.88 -5.32 -17.95
CA VAL A 248 -3.61 -4.19 -17.32
C VAL A 248 -5.06 -4.58 -17.02
N ASN A 249 -5.68 -5.38 -17.88
CA ASN A 249 -7.04 -5.87 -17.64
C ASN A 249 -7.09 -6.89 -16.50
N GLY A 250 -6.12 -7.81 -16.40
CA GLY A 250 -6.04 -8.73 -15.27
C GLY A 250 -5.84 -8.02 -13.93
N CYS A 251 -4.97 -7.00 -13.90
CA CYS A 251 -4.77 -6.13 -12.75
C CYS A 251 -6.06 -5.38 -12.37
N LYS A 252 -6.80 -4.85 -13.36
CA LYS A 252 -8.11 -4.25 -13.15
C LYS A 252 -9.14 -5.24 -12.59
N GLU A 253 -9.19 -6.46 -13.13
CA GLU A 253 -10.13 -7.49 -12.65
C GLU A 253 -9.79 -8.00 -11.24
N ARG A 254 -8.51 -8.02 -10.87
CA ARG A 254 -8.07 -8.23 -9.48
C ARG A 254 -8.66 -7.17 -8.57
N ASP A 255 -8.45 -5.89 -8.91
CA ASP A 255 -8.96 -4.78 -8.12
C ASP A 255 -10.48 -4.80 -8.04
N ARG A 256 -11.17 -5.05 -9.15
CA ARG A 256 -12.63 -5.18 -9.19
C ARG A 256 -13.09 -6.27 -8.21
N PHE A 257 -12.46 -7.44 -8.25
CA PHE A 257 -12.84 -8.55 -7.38
C PHE A 257 -12.68 -8.20 -5.89
N VAL A 258 -11.52 -7.63 -5.49
CA VAL A 258 -11.28 -7.23 -4.09
C VAL A 258 -12.28 -6.15 -3.65
N LEU A 259 -12.44 -5.09 -4.44
CA LEU A 259 -13.30 -3.97 -4.11
C LEU A 259 -14.79 -4.36 -4.04
N GLN A 260 -15.25 -5.20 -4.98
CA GLN A 260 -16.61 -5.73 -4.97
C GLN A 260 -16.85 -6.65 -3.77
N THR A 261 -15.88 -7.50 -3.42
CA THR A 261 -15.99 -8.39 -2.25
C THR A 261 -16.12 -7.57 -0.96
N CYS A 262 -15.32 -6.51 -0.78
CA CYS A 262 -15.42 -5.64 0.38
C CYS A 262 -16.77 -4.90 0.42
N HIS A 263 -17.22 -4.39 -0.74
CA HIS A 263 -18.49 -3.69 -0.87
C HIS A 263 -19.69 -4.60 -0.52
N ASP A 264 -19.77 -5.79 -1.13
CA ASP A 264 -20.89 -6.72 -0.95
C ASP A 264 -21.00 -7.22 0.50
N LEU A 265 -19.85 -7.33 1.19
CA LEU A 265 -19.79 -7.72 2.60
C LEU A 265 -19.89 -6.52 3.56
N ASN A 266 -20.00 -5.30 3.05
CA ASN A 266 -20.03 -4.06 3.83
C ASN A 266 -18.82 -3.90 4.78
N ILE A 267 -17.63 -4.29 4.32
CA ILE A 267 -16.39 -4.15 5.10
C ILE A 267 -15.66 -2.88 4.63
N PRO A 268 -15.45 -1.89 5.51
CA PRO A 268 -14.68 -0.70 5.19
C PRO A 268 -13.27 -1.04 4.71
N VAL A 269 -12.85 -0.41 3.60
CA VAL A 269 -11.53 -0.65 3.00
C VAL A 269 -10.73 0.63 2.79
N GLN A 270 -9.46 0.64 3.23
CA GLN A 270 -8.49 1.68 2.86
C GLN A 270 -7.52 1.13 1.82
N CYS A 271 -7.43 1.81 0.69
CA CYS A 271 -6.62 1.39 -0.45
C CYS A 271 -5.34 2.21 -0.58
N SER A 272 -4.22 1.53 -0.76
CA SER A 272 -2.92 2.16 -1.01
C SER A 272 -2.29 1.62 -2.28
N MET A 273 -1.60 2.49 -3.01
CA MET A 273 -1.08 2.14 -4.34
C MET A 273 0.04 1.12 -4.33
N GLY A 274 0.96 1.16 -3.35
CA GLY A 274 2.13 0.26 -3.34
C GLY A 274 3.07 0.44 -4.55
N GLY A 275 3.61 -0.68 -5.03
CA GLY A 275 4.56 -0.79 -6.12
C GLY A 275 4.00 -0.53 -7.51
N GLY A 276 4.89 -0.51 -8.49
CA GLY A 276 4.61 -0.21 -9.90
C GLY A 276 5.80 0.52 -10.54
N TYR A 277 6.46 -0.15 -11.48
CA TYR A 277 7.79 0.17 -12.01
C TYR A 277 7.94 -0.15 -13.51
N SER A 278 6.84 -0.29 -14.25
CA SER A 278 6.85 -0.44 -15.71
C SER A 278 7.69 0.64 -16.40
N LYS A 279 8.31 0.30 -17.54
CA LYS A 279 9.18 1.24 -18.27
C LYS A 279 8.47 2.54 -18.66
N GLU A 280 7.23 2.40 -19.11
CA GLU A 280 6.43 3.51 -19.61
C GLU A 280 5.52 3.99 -18.48
N ILE A 281 5.74 5.22 -17.98
CA ILE A 281 4.97 5.80 -16.87
C ILE A 281 3.46 5.77 -17.11
N ARG A 282 3.02 5.95 -18.37
CA ARG A 282 1.60 5.88 -18.75
C ARG A 282 0.94 4.55 -18.37
N VAL A 283 1.69 3.44 -18.39
CA VAL A 283 1.15 2.11 -18.04
C VAL A 283 0.93 2.03 -16.52
N ILE A 284 1.87 2.56 -15.73
CA ILE A 284 1.74 2.66 -14.27
C ILE A 284 0.51 3.51 -13.91
N ILE A 285 0.37 4.68 -14.54
CA ILE A 285 -0.75 5.60 -14.30
C ILE A 285 -2.08 4.97 -14.70
N GLU A 286 -2.17 4.35 -15.87
CA GLU A 286 -3.40 3.72 -16.34
C GLU A 286 -3.82 2.54 -15.43
N ALA A 287 -2.86 1.71 -15.02
CA ALA A 287 -3.14 0.59 -14.12
C ALA A 287 -3.66 1.07 -12.75
N HIS A 288 -3.01 2.06 -12.13
CA HIS A 288 -3.51 2.63 -10.88
C HIS A 288 -4.84 3.37 -11.07
N ALA A 289 -5.02 4.15 -12.14
CA ALA A 289 -6.26 4.89 -12.38
C ALA A 289 -7.47 3.95 -12.49
N ASN A 290 -7.29 2.74 -13.03
CA ASN A 290 -8.34 1.73 -13.06
C ASN A 290 -8.88 1.36 -11.67
N THR A 291 -8.05 1.28 -10.62
CA THR A 291 -8.50 1.04 -9.25
C THR A 291 -9.46 2.13 -8.76
N TYR A 292 -9.18 3.40 -9.07
CA TYR A 292 -10.02 4.54 -8.66
C TYR A 292 -11.32 4.62 -9.48
N ARG A 293 -11.26 4.32 -10.78
CA ARG A 293 -12.45 4.21 -11.63
C ARG A 293 -13.40 3.13 -11.11
N LEU A 294 -12.85 1.97 -10.74
CA LEU A 294 -13.62 0.88 -10.13
C LEU A 294 -14.21 1.28 -8.78
N ALA A 295 -13.43 1.93 -7.92
CA ALA A 295 -13.94 2.44 -6.65
C ALA A 295 -15.12 3.39 -6.84
N ARG A 296 -15.05 4.27 -7.86
CA ARG A 296 -16.18 5.12 -8.22
C ARG A 296 -17.38 4.28 -8.69
N GLU A 297 -17.18 3.39 -9.66
CA GLU A 297 -18.24 2.54 -10.22
C GLU A 297 -18.97 1.68 -9.18
N ILE A 298 -18.23 1.14 -8.20
CA ILE A 298 -18.76 0.18 -7.22
C ILE A 298 -19.42 0.88 -6.03
N TYR A 299 -18.86 2.01 -5.55
CA TYR A 299 -19.29 2.64 -4.30
C TYR A 299 -20.16 3.91 -4.47
N PHE A 300 -20.21 4.55 -5.66
CA PHE A 300 -20.86 5.86 -5.85
C PHE A 300 -21.59 6.03 -7.18
#